data_AF-A0A4Q5PDK6-F1
#
_entry.id   AF-A0A4Q5PDK6-F1
#
_cell.length_a   1.000
_cell.length_b   1.000
_cell.length_c   1.000
_cell.angle_alpha   90.00
_cell.angle_beta   90.00
_cell.angle_gamma   90.00
#
_symmetry.space_group_name_H-M   'P 1'
#
loop_
_entity.id
_entity.type
_entity.pdbx_description
1 polymer ?
#
loop_
_entity_poly.entity_id
_entity_poly.type
_entity_poly.pdbx_seq_one_letter_code
_entity_poly.pdbx_strand_id
1 'polypeptide(L)'
;MYALVDGNNFYVSCERVFRPALLGRPVIVLSNNDGCAIARSNEAKALGIAMGAPWHLIQRSLQDAGVVALSANFTLYGDMSNRMMAIAAGLGPEQEIYSIDESFIDLRGVRGDLVSRSHTVRERILQWIGIPCGIGIGSTKTLAKLANHVAKTAERKPGSYPVELARVCNLSAMPSSDLDAVFAATDLGEVWGIGRRIGAQLHEAGLRSVLDVVRLDPAMVRGRWSVVLERTVRELQGQHCIGFEDVAPAKNEIACTRSFGQPVTQLKELIEAVSHFGSRASEKLRKQGSQAGQVLAFIHTSPFRRHDKQYSRSITIPLRRPTCDTALIVQAAVMAVKAAFKPGFNFSKAGVMLLDLQDASVQQRELALDDGPPDRRVLMQTLDRLNDRYGRGAVAMASTGESDGPRPWRMRQSLKTPEYTTRWADVPRVLA
;
A
#
# COMPACT_ATOMS: atom_id res chain seq x y z
N MET A 1 13.79 20.00 -8.15
CA MET A 1 14.00 19.86 -6.69
C MET A 1 12.71 19.35 -6.12
N TYR A 2 12.78 18.38 -5.21
CA TYR A 2 11.66 17.62 -4.70
C TYR A 2 11.69 17.63 -3.18
N ALA A 3 10.52 17.71 -2.55
CA ALA A 3 10.34 17.31 -1.15
C ALA A 3 9.60 15.98 -1.10
N LEU A 4 9.99 15.09 -0.19
CA LEU A 4 9.21 13.94 0.22
C LEU A 4 8.67 14.21 1.63
N VAL A 5 7.35 14.25 1.77
CA VAL A 5 6.66 14.26 3.07
C VAL A 5 6.27 12.83 3.41
N ASP A 6 6.66 12.35 4.59
CA ASP A 6 6.44 10.95 4.99
C ASP A 6 6.00 10.83 6.46
N GLY A 7 4.79 10.31 6.67
CA GLY A 7 4.18 10.07 7.98
C GLY A 7 4.91 9.03 8.84
N ASN A 8 5.36 9.42 10.03
CA ASN A 8 6.08 8.54 10.94
C ASN A 8 5.16 7.50 11.56
N ASN A 9 5.52 6.21 11.40
CA ASN A 9 4.77 5.07 11.96
C ASN A 9 3.26 5.16 11.66
N PHE A 10 2.92 5.54 10.42
CA PHE A 10 1.65 6.17 10.07
C PHE A 10 0.39 5.53 10.67
N TYR A 11 0.19 4.22 10.52
CA TYR A 11 -0.99 3.56 11.10
C TYR A 11 -1.02 3.59 12.62
N VAL A 12 0.13 3.44 13.29
CA VAL A 12 0.20 3.58 14.75
C VAL A 12 -0.09 5.02 15.17
N SER A 13 0.41 6.00 14.41
CA SER A 13 0.15 7.41 14.67
C SER A 13 -1.34 7.73 14.52
N CYS A 14 -2.03 7.21 13.49
CA CYS A 14 -3.48 7.34 13.34
C CYS A 14 -4.24 6.82 14.57
N GLU A 15 -3.84 5.68 15.13
CA GLU A 15 -4.45 5.14 16.35
C GLU A 15 -4.15 6.01 17.59
N ARG A 16 -2.94 6.56 17.69
CA ARG A 16 -2.52 7.43 18.80
C ARG A 16 -3.27 8.76 18.85
N VAL A 17 -3.66 9.32 17.69
CA VAL A 17 -4.45 10.57 17.61
C VAL A 17 -5.73 10.46 18.44
N PHE A 18 -6.44 9.33 18.33
CA PHE A 18 -7.70 9.12 19.05
C PHE A 18 -7.54 8.35 20.36
N ARG A 19 -6.34 7.82 20.64
CA ARG A 19 -6.02 7.08 21.86
C ARG A 19 -4.68 7.56 22.46
N PRO A 20 -4.64 8.74 23.09
CA PRO A 20 -3.41 9.29 23.67
C PRO A 20 -2.73 8.38 24.69
N ALA A 21 -3.49 7.50 25.35
CA ALA A 21 -2.94 6.46 26.26
C ALA A 21 -1.98 5.46 25.58
N LEU A 22 -1.86 5.48 24.25
CA LEU A 22 -0.91 4.69 23.46
C LEU A 22 0.42 5.41 23.18
N LEU A 23 0.55 6.69 23.56
CA LEU A 23 1.81 7.44 23.46
C LEU A 23 2.85 6.81 24.40
N GLY A 24 4.09 6.65 23.92
CA GLY A 24 5.18 6.04 24.68
C GLY A 24 5.07 4.51 24.86
N ARG A 25 4.01 3.86 24.34
CA ARG A 25 3.81 2.42 24.47
C ARG A 25 4.22 1.64 23.22
N PRO A 26 4.70 0.39 23.36
CA PRO A 26 4.91 -0.50 22.23
C PRO A 26 3.58 -0.89 21.59
N VAL A 27 3.30 -0.32 20.41
CA VAL A 27 2.11 -0.61 19.59
C VAL A 27 2.51 -1.19 18.25
N ILE A 28 1.74 -2.17 17.78
CA ILE A 28 1.77 -2.68 16.41
C ILE A 28 0.37 -2.67 15.78
N VAL A 29 0.32 -2.44 14.47
CA VAL A 29 -0.91 -2.64 13.67
C VAL A 29 -0.70 -3.86 12.78
N LEU A 30 -1.68 -4.76 12.80
CA LEU A 30 -1.67 -6.02 12.07
C LEU A 30 -2.34 -5.89 10.69
N SER A 31 -1.94 -6.74 9.76
CA SER A 31 -2.55 -6.83 8.42
C SER A 31 -3.97 -7.41 8.46
N ASN A 32 -4.61 -7.48 7.29
CA ASN A 32 -5.86 -8.20 7.10
C ASN A 32 -5.80 -9.61 7.74
N ASN A 33 -6.87 -9.99 8.44
CA ASN A 33 -6.95 -11.23 9.24
C ASN A 33 -5.96 -11.32 10.40
N ASP A 34 -5.41 -10.20 10.86
CA ASP A 34 -4.40 -10.17 11.91
C ASP A 34 -3.19 -11.04 11.56
N GLY A 35 -2.78 -11.06 10.29
CA GLY A 35 -1.80 -12.03 9.76
C GLY A 35 -0.36 -11.74 10.15
N CYS A 36 0.05 -10.47 10.08
CA CYS A 36 1.42 -10.03 10.36
C CYS A 36 1.47 -8.55 10.76
N ALA A 37 2.54 -8.12 11.44
CA ALA A 37 2.74 -6.72 11.81
C ALA A 37 3.09 -5.86 10.57
N ILE A 38 2.27 -4.85 10.26
CA ILE A 38 2.44 -3.96 9.09
C ILE A 38 2.78 -2.52 9.46
N ALA A 39 2.57 -2.12 10.72
CA ALA A 39 3.11 -0.89 11.27
C ALA A 39 3.54 -1.12 12.71
N ARG A 40 4.57 -0.37 13.13
CA ARG A 40 5.23 -0.55 14.43
C ARG A 40 5.62 0.81 14.97
N SER A 41 5.28 1.05 16.24
CA SER A 41 5.80 2.16 17.04
C SER A 41 7.33 2.08 17.17
N ASN A 42 8.00 3.15 17.59
CA ASN A 42 9.45 3.11 17.80
C ASN A 42 9.81 2.20 18.98
N GLU A 43 8.95 2.18 19.99
CA GLU A 43 9.00 1.33 21.17
C GLU A 43 8.90 -0.15 20.77
N ALA A 44 7.97 -0.50 19.87
CA ALA A 44 7.87 -1.85 19.30
C ALA A 44 9.09 -2.23 18.45
N LYS A 45 9.69 -1.29 17.71
CA LYS A 45 10.92 -1.54 16.95
C LYS A 45 12.11 -1.79 17.88
N ALA A 46 12.19 -1.09 19.01
CA ALA A 46 13.25 -1.29 20.01
C ALA A 46 13.18 -2.69 20.65
N LEU A 47 11.98 -3.28 20.74
CA LEU A 47 11.78 -4.68 21.15
C LEU A 47 12.14 -5.71 20.06
N GLY A 48 12.68 -5.29 18.92
CA GLY A 48 13.13 -6.20 17.86
C GLY A 48 12.02 -6.78 16.98
N ILE A 49 10.78 -6.30 17.09
CA ILE A 49 9.66 -6.77 16.26
C ILE A 49 9.92 -6.38 14.81
N ALA A 50 10.14 -7.35 13.92
CA ALA A 50 10.40 -7.11 12.51
C ALA A 50 9.15 -6.67 11.71
N MET A 51 9.34 -5.96 10.60
CA MET A 51 8.26 -5.65 9.67
C MET A 51 7.80 -6.93 8.97
N GLY A 52 6.49 -7.14 8.86
CA GLY A 52 5.93 -8.35 8.26
C GLY A 52 6.06 -9.59 9.13
N ALA A 53 6.47 -9.45 10.40
CA ALA A 53 6.57 -10.57 11.34
C ALA A 53 5.18 -11.25 11.49
N PRO A 54 5.07 -12.58 11.27
CA PRO A 54 3.80 -13.28 11.39
C PRO A 54 3.25 -13.22 12.80
N TRP A 55 2.01 -12.76 12.96
CA TRP A 55 1.40 -12.51 14.27
C TRP A 55 1.33 -13.78 15.12
N HIS A 56 0.95 -14.91 14.51
CA HIS A 56 0.83 -16.19 15.21
C HIS A 56 2.14 -16.71 15.82
N LEU A 57 3.31 -16.24 15.34
CA LEU A 57 4.62 -16.61 15.88
C LEU A 57 5.05 -15.70 17.04
N ILE A 58 4.62 -14.44 17.02
CA ILE A 58 5.07 -13.41 17.97
C ILE A 58 4.03 -13.10 19.06
N GLN A 59 2.77 -13.49 18.88
CA GLN A 59 1.67 -13.07 19.75
C GLN A 59 1.92 -13.38 21.23
N ARG A 60 2.38 -14.59 21.56
CA ARG A 60 2.59 -15.02 22.95
C ARG A 60 3.69 -14.20 23.64
N SER A 61 4.87 -14.12 23.01
CA SER A 61 6.00 -13.39 23.58
C SER A 61 5.76 -11.88 23.70
N LEU A 62 4.92 -11.31 22.83
CA LEU A 62 4.64 -9.88 22.83
C LEU A 62 3.57 -9.45 23.85
N GLN A 63 2.66 -10.36 24.23
CA GLN A 63 1.70 -10.09 25.30
C GLN A 63 2.41 -9.90 26.64
N ASP A 64 3.40 -10.75 26.93
CA ASP A 64 4.21 -10.65 28.15
C ASP A 64 5.06 -9.37 28.19
N ALA A 65 5.45 -8.84 27.02
CA ALA A 65 6.18 -7.58 26.87
C ALA A 65 5.29 -6.32 26.88
N GLY A 66 3.98 -6.45 27.12
CA GLY A 66 3.04 -5.33 27.20
C GLY A 66 2.74 -4.64 25.86
N VAL A 67 3.00 -5.33 24.73
CA VAL A 67 2.79 -4.79 23.38
C VAL A 67 1.29 -4.77 23.06
N VAL A 68 0.80 -3.62 22.62
CA VAL A 68 -0.58 -3.44 22.16
C VAL A 68 -0.66 -3.78 20.67
N ALA A 69 -1.40 -4.83 20.32
CA ALA A 69 -1.70 -5.18 18.94
C ALA A 69 -3.09 -4.69 18.54
N LEU A 70 -3.20 -4.09 17.35
CA LEU A 70 -4.46 -3.57 16.79
C LEU A 70 -4.69 -4.17 15.40
N SER A 71 -5.94 -4.50 15.07
CA SER A 71 -6.31 -4.88 13.71
C SER A 71 -6.32 -3.65 12.81
N ALA A 72 -5.92 -3.77 11.55
CA ALA A 72 -5.93 -2.63 10.64
C ALA A 72 -7.32 -2.01 10.46
N ASN A 73 -7.35 -0.68 10.60
CA ASN A 73 -8.49 0.20 10.35
C ASN A 73 -8.26 1.04 9.07
N PHE A 74 -8.27 0.39 7.90
CA PHE A 74 -7.95 1.07 6.63
C PHE A 74 -8.89 2.24 6.27
N THR A 75 -10.13 2.23 6.78
CA THR A 75 -11.06 3.35 6.59
C THR A 75 -10.54 4.60 7.28
N LEU A 76 -10.17 4.48 8.56
CA LEU A 76 -9.54 5.54 9.34
C LEU A 76 -8.21 5.99 8.70
N TYR A 77 -7.35 5.04 8.34
CA TYR A 77 -6.03 5.37 7.79
C TYR A 77 -6.12 6.09 6.45
N GLY A 78 -7.09 5.72 5.60
CA GLY A 78 -7.34 6.39 4.33
C GLY A 78 -7.83 7.82 4.51
N ASP A 79 -8.75 8.07 5.44
CA ASP A 79 -9.22 9.42 5.74
C ASP A 79 -8.10 10.31 6.32
N MET A 80 -7.35 9.80 7.30
CA MET A 80 -6.21 10.51 7.89
C MET A 80 -5.12 10.82 6.83
N SER A 81 -4.90 9.89 5.89
CA SER A 81 -3.98 10.06 4.77
C SER A 81 -4.41 11.21 3.87
N ASN A 82 -5.66 11.20 3.41
CA ASN A 82 -6.18 12.25 2.55
C ASN A 82 -6.02 13.65 3.18
N ARG A 83 -6.27 13.77 4.49
CA ARG A 83 -6.06 15.02 5.23
C ARG A 83 -4.59 15.42 5.28
N MET A 84 -3.69 14.47 5.55
CA MET A 84 -2.24 14.74 5.55
C MET A 84 -1.76 15.21 4.19
N MET A 85 -2.18 14.52 3.12
CA MET A 85 -1.80 14.87 1.74
C MET A 85 -2.31 16.25 1.34
N ALA A 86 -3.54 16.60 1.72
CA ALA A 86 -4.10 17.92 1.47
C ALA A 86 -3.30 19.06 2.14
N ILE A 87 -2.78 18.83 3.35
CA ILE A 87 -1.90 19.82 4.02
C ILE A 87 -0.51 19.84 3.36
N ALA A 88 0.04 18.68 3.03
CA ALA A 88 1.34 18.54 2.37
C ALA A 88 1.39 19.22 0.99
N ALA A 89 0.27 19.23 0.26
CA ALA A 89 0.12 19.94 -1.02
C ALA A 89 0.51 21.43 -0.91
N GLY A 90 0.38 22.03 0.28
CA GLY A 90 0.77 23.42 0.53
C GLY A 90 2.28 23.70 0.45
N LEU A 91 3.14 22.71 0.24
CA LEU A 91 4.60 22.89 0.07
C LEU A 91 5.03 23.33 -1.32
N GLY A 92 4.23 23.10 -2.36
CA GLY A 92 4.67 23.33 -3.74
C GLY A 92 3.53 23.31 -4.75
N PRO A 93 3.82 23.64 -6.02
CA PRO A 93 2.81 23.70 -7.07
C PRO A 93 2.25 22.33 -7.49
N GLU A 94 3.07 21.28 -7.49
CA GLU A 94 2.69 19.94 -7.93
C GLU A 94 2.88 18.93 -6.80
N GLN A 95 1.97 17.95 -6.72
CA GLN A 95 1.98 16.88 -5.73
C GLN A 95 1.73 15.53 -6.40
N GLU A 96 2.53 14.55 -6.04
CA GLU A 96 2.32 13.14 -6.33
C GLU A 96 2.15 12.36 -5.03
N ILE A 97 1.02 11.69 -4.88
CA ILE A 97 0.75 10.81 -3.75
C ILE A 97 1.37 9.45 -4.06
N TYR A 98 2.50 9.15 -3.44
CA TYR A 98 3.28 7.93 -3.71
C TYR A 98 2.73 6.72 -2.94
N SER A 99 2.30 6.94 -1.70
CA SER A 99 1.67 5.92 -0.85
C SER A 99 0.63 6.56 0.08
N ILE A 100 0.07 5.77 1.00
CA ILE A 100 -0.86 6.26 2.03
C ILE A 100 -0.20 7.23 3.03
N ASP A 101 1.11 7.16 3.19
CA ASP A 101 1.88 7.94 4.13
C ASP A 101 2.98 8.80 3.49
N GLU A 102 3.19 8.68 2.18
CA GLU A 102 4.24 9.38 1.45
C GLU A 102 3.72 10.19 0.27
N SER A 103 4.23 11.41 0.13
CA SER A 103 3.94 12.26 -1.03
C SER A 103 5.17 13.05 -1.47
N PHE A 104 5.44 13.03 -2.77
CA PHE A 104 6.42 13.90 -3.41
C PHE A 104 5.77 15.22 -3.76
N ILE A 105 6.46 16.32 -3.47
CA ILE A 105 6.05 17.68 -3.79
C ILE A 105 7.13 18.33 -4.64
N ASP A 106 6.74 18.95 -5.74
CA ASP A 106 7.66 19.73 -6.56
C ASP A 106 7.99 21.03 -5.84
N LEU A 107 9.28 21.38 -5.77
CA LEU A 107 9.73 22.64 -5.20
C LEU A 107 10.33 23.59 -6.26
N ARG A 108 10.28 23.23 -7.55
CA ARG A 108 10.70 24.13 -8.63
C ARG A 108 9.87 25.43 -8.59
N GLY A 109 10.54 26.57 -8.71
CA GLY A 109 9.92 27.89 -8.69
C GLY A 109 9.46 28.37 -7.30
N VAL A 110 9.55 27.54 -6.26
CA VAL A 110 9.30 27.95 -4.88
C VAL A 110 10.42 28.88 -4.41
N ARG A 111 10.05 30.04 -3.88
CA ARG A 111 10.98 31.03 -3.32
C ARG A 111 11.08 30.92 -1.79
N GLY A 112 12.16 31.47 -1.24
CA GLY A 112 12.40 31.56 0.20
C GLY A 112 13.10 30.35 0.79
N ASP A 113 13.16 30.29 2.12
CA ASP A 113 13.78 29.19 2.85
C ASP A 113 12.88 27.94 2.84
N LEU A 114 13.29 26.94 2.05
CA LEU A 114 12.58 25.68 1.90
C LEU A 114 12.57 24.85 3.20
N VAL A 115 13.60 24.97 4.04
CA VAL A 115 13.69 24.24 5.32
C VAL A 115 12.68 24.83 6.30
N SER A 116 12.68 26.15 6.49
CA SER A 116 11.70 26.85 7.32
C SER A 116 10.25 26.62 6.86
N ARG A 117 10.01 26.68 5.54
CA ARG A 117 8.69 26.34 4.97
C ARG A 117 8.28 24.90 5.29
N SER A 118 9.21 23.95 5.19
CA SER A 118 8.97 22.53 5.51
C SER A 118 8.65 22.32 6.99
N HIS A 119 9.36 22.99 7.90
CA HIS A 119 9.02 22.97 9.33
C HIS A 119 7.59 23.47 9.58
N THR A 120 7.22 24.59 8.97
CA THR A 120 5.86 25.17 9.11
C THR A 120 4.77 24.19 8.68
N VAL A 121 4.94 23.51 7.54
CA VAL A 121 3.95 22.53 7.06
C VAL A 121 3.92 21.29 7.96
N ARG A 122 5.08 20.78 8.36
CA ARG A 122 5.18 19.65 9.31
C ARG A 122 4.45 19.96 10.63
N GLU A 123 4.67 21.14 11.19
CA GLU A 123 4.01 21.60 12.42
C GLU A 123 2.51 21.70 12.24
N ARG A 124 2.04 22.20 11.08
CA ARG A 124 0.62 22.23 10.75
C ARG A 124 0.02 20.83 10.66
N ILE A 125 0.69 19.87 10.03
CA ILE A 125 0.25 18.47 9.98
C ILE A 125 0.12 17.91 11.41
N LEU A 126 1.13 18.13 12.25
CA LEU A 126 1.09 17.67 13.63
C LEU A 126 -0.03 18.35 14.43
N GLN A 127 -0.22 19.66 14.29
CA GLN A 127 -1.23 20.41 15.04
C GLN A 127 -2.66 20.05 14.61
N TRP A 128 -2.92 19.92 13.31
CA TRP A 128 -4.29 19.80 12.79
C TRP A 128 -4.79 18.36 12.77
N ILE A 129 -3.89 17.39 12.57
CA ILE A 129 -4.28 15.98 12.46
C ILE A 129 -3.49 15.05 13.38
N GLY A 130 -2.54 15.56 14.18
CA GLY A 130 -1.81 14.78 15.18
C GLY A 130 -0.82 13.76 14.59
N ILE A 131 -0.50 13.86 13.30
CA ILE A 131 0.42 12.93 12.64
C ILE A 131 1.84 13.53 12.61
N PRO A 132 2.84 12.89 13.26
CA PRO A 132 4.23 13.27 13.08
C PRO A 132 4.71 12.86 11.68
N CYS A 133 5.48 13.69 11.00
CA CYS A 133 6.11 13.36 9.72
C CYS A 133 7.57 13.83 9.66
N GLY A 134 8.33 13.24 8.74
CA GLY A 134 9.62 13.74 8.28
C GLY A 134 9.49 14.37 6.90
N ILE A 135 10.36 15.33 6.59
CA ILE A 135 10.46 15.93 5.26
C ILE A 135 11.90 15.85 4.76
N GLY A 136 12.10 15.22 3.60
CA GLY A 136 13.39 15.17 2.93
C GLY A 136 13.37 15.98 1.65
N ILE A 137 14.37 16.82 1.43
CA ILE A 137 14.51 17.65 0.22
C ILE A 137 15.75 17.22 -0.54
N GLY A 138 15.60 17.03 -1.86
CA GLY A 138 16.68 16.64 -2.77
C GLY A 138 16.46 17.14 -4.19
N SER A 139 17.51 17.08 -5.02
CA SER A 139 17.44 17.53 -6.42
C SER A 139 16.65 16.56 -7.29
N THR A 140 16.62 15.28 -6.89
CA THR A 140 15.90 14.16 -7.51
C THR A 140 14.98 13.48 -6.49
N LYS A 141 14.02 12.66 -6.95
CA LYS A 141 13.11 11.92 -6.04
C LYS A 141 13.89 10.95 -5.15
N THR A 142 14.90 10.29 -5.70
CA THR A 142 15.77 9.37 -4.95
C THR A 142 16.51 10.09 -3.83
N LEU A 143 17.07 11.27 -4.10
CA LEU A 143 17.73 12.09 -3.09
C LEU A 143 16.74 12.63 -2.05
N ALA A 144 15.54 13.05 -2.43
CA ALA A 144 14.51 13.47 -1.47
C ALA A 144 14.10 12.33 -0.53
N LYS A 145 14.01 11.10 -1.04
CA LYS A 145 13.70 9.91 -0.23
C LYS A 145 14.84 9.54 0.71
N LEU A 146 16.08 9.63 0.24
CA LEU A 146 17.27 9.47 1.07
C LEU A 146 17.37 10.56 2.16
N ALA A 147 17.10 11.82 1.82
CA ALA A 147 17.06 12.93 2.76
C ALA A 147 16.04 12.68 3.88
N ASN A 148 14.87 12.15 3.55
CA ASN A 148 13.85 11.81 4.55
C ASN A 148 14.30 10.64 5.45
N HIS A 149 15.01 9.64 4.92
CA HIS A 149 15.66 8.62 5.75
C HIS A 149 16.62 9.27 6.75
N VAL A 150 17.52 10.15 6.28
CA VAL A 150 18.48 10.86 7.13
C VAL A 150 17.74 11.66 8.21
N ALA A 151 16.70 12.40 7.84
CA ALA A 151 15.93 13.21 8.78
C ALA A 151 15.28 12.40 9.91
N LYS A 152 14.71 11.24 9.56
CA LYS A 152 14.07 10.33 10.52
C LYS A 152 15.09 9.60 11.39
N THR A 153 16.23 9.23 10.81
CA THR A 153 17.29 8.54 11.53
C THR A 153 18.00 9.48 12.51
N ALA A 154 18.29 10.72 12.10
CA ALA A 154 18.82 11.77 12.98
C ALA A 154 17.92 12.05 14.19
N GLU A 155 16.60 12.10 13.97
CA GLU A 155 15.62 12.29 15.06
C GLU A 155 15.55 11.07 16.00
N ARG A 156 15.58 9.86 15.45
CA ARG A 156 15.42 8.61 16.22
C ARG A 156 16.69 8.16 16.93
N LYS A 157 17.86 8.46 16.36
CA LYS A 157 19.18 8.04 16.84
C LYS A 157 20.11 9.27 16.92
N PRO A 158 19.99 10.08 17.99
CA PRO A 158 20.88 11.22 18.19
C PRO A 158 22.36 10.81 18.06
N GLY A 159 23.14 11.58 17.30
CA GLY A 159 24.55 11.30 17.02
C GLY A 159 24.83 10.47 15.76
N SER A 160 23.81 9.89 15.10
CA SER A 160 24.03 9.20 13.81
C SER A 160 24.26 10.17 12.65
N TYR A 161 23.66 11.36 12.74
CA TYR A 161 23.78 12.47 11.80
C TYR A 161 23.75 13.78 12.59
N PRO A 162 24.15 14.91 11.99
CA PRO A 162 24.01 16.21 12.61
C PRO A 162 22.56 16.52 13.03
N VAL A 163 22.39 17.17 14.17
CA VAL A 163 21.08 17.36 14.82
C VAL A 163 20.15 18.28 14.02
N GLU A 164 20.74 19.21 13.27
CA GLU A 164 20.08 20.13 12.34
C GLU A 164 19.38 19.42 11.19
N LEU A 165 19.72 18.16 10.91
CA LEU A 165 19.07 17.36 9.87
C LEU A 165 17.82 16.64 10.39
N ALA A 166 17.59 16.61 11.71
CA ALA A 166 16.46 15.93 12.29
C ALA A 166 15.14 16.55 11.84
N ARG A 167 14.16 15.70 11.52
CA ARG A 167 12.80 16.05 11.06
C ARG A 167 12.71 16.66 9.66
N VAL A 168 13.59 17.58 9.31
CA VAL A 168 13.70 18.18 7.98
C VAL A 168 15.15 18.14 7.52
N CYS A 169 15.43 17.47 6.41
CA CYS A 169 16.78 17.38 5.85
C CYS A 169 16.77 17.87 4.40
N ASN A 170 17.63 18.82 4.07
CA ASN A 170 17.79 19.31 2.70
C ASN A 170 19.19 19.00 2.18
N LEU A 171 19.32 17.89 1.46
CA LEU A 171 20.60 17.47 0.87
C LEU A 171 21.07 18.41 -0.25
N SER A 172 20.14 19.14 -0.90
CA SER A 172 20.49 20.05 -2.00
C SER A 172 21.06 21.38 -1.56
N ALA A 173 20.93 21.76 -0.28
CA ALA A 173 21.50 22.98 0.27
C ALA A 173 22.85 22.75 0.98
N MET A 174 23.31 21.50 1.07
CA MET A 174 24.55 21.15 1.79
C MET A 174 25.80 21.46 0.95
N PRO A 175 26.89 21.88 1.60
CA PRO A 175 28.23 21.82 0.99
C PRO A 175 28.58 20.39 0.56
N SER A 176 29.41 20.26 -0.47
CA SER A 176 29.82 18.95 -1.00
C SER A 176 30.52 18.07 0.03
N SER A 177 31.33 18.66 0.93
CA SER A 177 31.99 17.94 2.02
C SER A 177 31.00 17.27 2.97
N ASP A 178 29.94 18.01 3.32
CA ASP A 178 28.95 17.56 4.31
C ASP A 178 28.04 16.52 3.67
N LEU A 179 27.71 16.70 2.39
CA LEU A 179 26.97 15.72 1.61
C LEU A 179 27.73 14.39 1.49
N ASP A 180 29.03 14.43 1.19
CA ASP A 180 29.89 13.25 1.15
C ASP A 180 29.96 12.56 2.52
N ALA A 181 30.04 13.31 3.62
CA ALA A 181 30.03 12.76 4.97
C ALA A 181 28.70 12.04 5.29
N VAL A 182 27.55 12.65 4.92
CA VAL A 182 26.23 12.03 5.07
C VAL A 182 26.13 10.76 4.22
N PHE A 183 26.60 10.78 2.97
CA PHE A 183 26.59 9.62 2.09
C PHE A 183 27.52 8.49 2.57
N ALA A 184 28.68 8.83 3.14
CA ALA A 184 29.60 7.86 3.72
C ALA A 184 29.02 7.19 4.97
N ALA A 185 28.29 7.95 5.80
CA ALA A 185 27.65 7.45 7.01
C ALA A 185 26.38 6.62 6.74
N THR A 186 25.84 6.66 5.52
CA THR A 186 24.59 5.99 5.17
C THR A 186 24.85 4.67 4.46
N ASP A 187 24.22 3.60 4.93
CA ASP A 187 24.30 2.27 4.31
C ASP A 187 23.64 2.24 2.92
N LEU A 188 24.25 1.53 1.97
CA LEU A 188 23.73 1.45 0.60
C LEU A 188 22.34 0.82 0.50
N GLY A 189 21.95 -0.01 1.47
CA GLY A 189 20.66 -0.69 1.51
C GLY A 189 19.50 0.25 1.83
N GLU A 190 19.78 1.48 2.26
CA GLU A 190 18.77 2.52 2.51
C GLU A 190 18.40 3.30 1.24
N VAL A 191 19.12 3.09 0.13
CA VAL A 191 18.82 3.73 -1.16
C VAL A 191 17.57 3.13 -1.78
N TRP A 192 16.63 3.99 -2.16
CA TRP A 192 15.45 3.59 -2.92
C TRP A 192 15.85 2.97 -4.26
N GLY A 193 15.45 1.71 -4.48
CA GLY A 193 15.83 0.92 -5.66
C GLY A 193 16.87 -0.17 -5.37
N ILE A 194 17.60 -0.09 -4.24
CA ILE A 194 18.57 -1.12 -3.83
C ILE A 194 17.91 -2.08 -2.83
N GLY A 195 17.29 -3.14 -3.35
CA GLY A 195 16.68 -4.20 -2.52
C GLY A 195 17.71 -5.20 -1.99
N ARG A 196 17.29 -6.07 -1.05
CA ARG A 196 18.16 -7.07 -0.37
C ARG A 196 19.12 -7.84 -1.29
N ARG A 197 18.64 -8.30 -2.45
CA ARG A 197 19.44 -9.08 -3.41
C ARG A 197 20.52 -8.22 -4.08
N ILE A 198 20.17 -7.01 -4.52
CA ILE A 198 21.12 -6.09 -5.15
C ILE A 198 22.10 -5.57 -4.09
N GLY A 199 21.61 -5.23 -2.89
CA GLY A 199 22.47 -4.83 -1.78
C GLY A 199 23.52 -5.89 -1.44
N ALA A 200 23.13 -7.18 -1.36
CA ALA A 200 24.08 -8.27 -1.15
C ALA A 200 25.16 -8.33 -2.26
N GLN A 201 24.78 -8.19 -3.53
CA GLN A 201 25.73 -8.17 -4.65
C GLN A 201 26.68 -6.97 -4.61
N LEU A 202 26.19 -5.79 -4.20
CA LEU A 202 27.01 -4.59 -4.05
C LEU A 202 28.00 -4.74 -2.88
N HIS A 203 27.57 -5.35 -1.77
CA HIS A 203 28.46 -5.70 -0.66
C HIS A 203 29.53 -6.72 -1.06
N GLU A 204 29.17 -7.75 -1.83
CA GLU A 204 30.14 -8.70 -2.40
C GLU A 204 31.14 -8.00 -3.34
N ALA A 205 30.73 -6.92 -4.01
CA ALA A 205 31.61 -6.07 -4.80
C ALA A 205 32.45 -5.08 -3.98
N GLY A 206 32.37 -5.13 -2.63
CA GLY A 206 33.15 -4.29 -1.72
C GLY A 206 32.54 -2.94 -1.38
N LEU A 207 31.35 -2.62 -1.90
CA LEU A 207 30.64 -1.36 -1.66
C LEU A 207 29.84 -1.46 -0.35
N ARG A 208 29.82 -0.40 0.45
CA ARG A 208 29.10 -0.41 1.75
C ARG A 208 28.20 0.80 1.94
N SER A 209 28.63 1.94 1.45
CA SER A 209 27.96 3.22 1.69
C SER A 209 27.24 3.75 0.45
N VAL A 210 26.34 4.72 0.66
CA VAL A 210 25.75 5.49 -0.44
C VAL A 210 26.84 6.23 -1.23
N LEU A 211 27.89 6.70 -0.56
CA LEU A 211 29.00 7.39 -1.23
C LEU A 211 29.71 6.49 -2.25
N ASP A 212 29.89 5.21 -1.91
CA ASP A 212 30.47 4.23 -2.83
C ASP A 212 29.62 4.07 -4.09
N VAL A 213 28.29 4.03 -3.93
CA VAL A 213 27.33 3.90 -5.03
C VAL A 213 27.29 5.15 -5.90
N VAL A 214 27.31 6.35 -5.29
CA VAL A 214 27.34 7.65 -6.00
C VAL A 214 28.58 7.76 -6.89
N ARG A 215 29.71 7.18 -6.48
CA ARG A 215 30.99 7.24 -7.21
C ARG A 215 31.10 6.21 -8.34
N LEU A 216 30.13 5.31 -8.51
CA LEU A 216 30.14 4.35 -9.61
C LEU A 216 29.90 5.02 -10.96
N ASP A 217 30.59 4.53 -11.99
CA ASP A 217 30.28 4.87 -13.38
C ASP A 217 28.93 4.24 -13.81
N PRO A 218 27.93 5.05 -14.22
CA PRO A 218 26.63 4.53 -14.66
C PRO A 218 26.73 3.52 -15.81
N ALA A 219 27.70 3.67 -16.73
CA ALA A 219 27.85 2.75 -17.85
C ALA A 219 28.25 1.33 -17.40
N MET A 220 29.19 1.26 -16.45
CA MET A 220 29.58 -0.01 -15.80
C MET A 220 28.40 -0.61 -15.02
N VAL A 221 27.65 0.22 -14.29
CA VAL A 221 26.49 -0.22 -13.50
C VAL A 221 25.42 -0.87 -14.38
N ARG A 222 25.14 -0.25 -15.54
CA ARG A 222 24.22 -0.79 -16.54
C ARG A 222 24.66 -2.15 -17.05
N GLY A 223 25.95 -2.28 -17.41
CA GLY A 223 26.51 -3.50 -17.99
C GLY A 223 26.53 -4.67 -17.00
N ARG A 224 26.79 -4.40 -15.72
CA ARG A 224 26.94 -5.45 -14.70
C ARG A 224 25.64 -5.81 -13.97
N TRP A 225 24.72 -4.87 -13.78
CA TRP A 225 23.50 -5.10 -13.02
C TRP A 225 22.23 -4.87 -13.84
N SER A 226 21.84 -3.61 -14.05
CA SER A 226 20.61 -3.30 -14.78
C SER A 226 20.50 -1.81 -15.11
N VAL A 227 19.64 -1.50 -16.09
CA VAL A 227 19.22 -0.13 -16.42
C VAL A 227 18.52 0.55 -15.23
N VAL A 228 17.86 -0.21 -14.36
CA VAL A 228 17.17 0.36 -13.18
C VAL A 228 18.18 0.85 -12.14
N LEU A 229 19.24 0.07 -11.88
CA LEU A 229 20.30 0.49 -10.97
C LEU A 229 21.10 1.66 -11.56
N GLU A 230 21.34 1.67 -12.87
CA GLU A 230 21.93 2.82 -13.58
C GLU A 230 21.15 4.11 -13.30
N ARG A 231 19.82 4.08 -13.46
CA ARG A 231 18.95 5.24 -13.18
C ARG A 231 19.03 5.68 -11.72
N THR A 232 19.13 4.73 -10.79
CA THR A 232 19.27 5.03 -9.35
C THR A 232 20.60 5.74 -9.07
N VAL A 233 21.70 5.28 -9.65
CA VAL A 233 23.03 5.92 -9.51
C VAL A 233 23.00 7.33 -10.10
N ARG A 234 22.43 7.50 -11.30
CA ARG A 234 22.26 8.83 -11.91
C ARG A 234 21.43 9.77 -11.05
N GLU A 235 20.34 9.29 -10.47
CA GLU A 235 19.51 10.07 -9.55
C GLU A 235 20.26 10.50 -8.28
N LEU A 236 21.10 9.63 -7.72
CA LEU A 236 21.97 9.95 -6.58
C LEU A 236 23.07 10.96 -6.94
N GLN A 237 23.55 10.93 -8.19
CA GLN A 237 24.46 11.93 -8.77
C GLN A 237 23.75 13.25 -9.13
N GLY A 238 22.46 13.38 -8.83
CA GLY A 238 21.67 14.59 -9.10
C GLY A 238 21.09 14.67 -10.51
N GLN A 239 21.27 13.65 -11.35
CA GLN A 239 20.68 13.59 -12.69
C GLN A 239 19.26 13.03 -12.63
N HIS A 240 18.29 13.85 -13.01
CA HIS A 240 16.88 13.49 -13.01
C HIS A 240 16.56 12.38 -14.04
N CYS A 241 16.13 11.22 -13.54
CA CYS A 241 15.72 10.05 -14.32
C CYS A 241 14.28 9.60 -14.02
N ILE A 242 13.68 10.05 -12.91
CA ILE A 242 12.33 9.67 -12.48
C ILE A 242 11.45 10.92 -12.38
N GLY A 243 10.58 11.13 -13.38
CA GLY A 243 9.67 12.27 -13.46
C GLY A 243 8.50 12.22 -12.49
N PHE A 244 7.79 13.35 -12.38
CA PHE A 244 6.45 13.42 -11.80
C PHE A 244 5.46 12.64 -12.66
N GLU A 245 4.62 11.83 -12.02
CA GLU A 245 3.46 11.20 -12.65
C GLU A 245 2.22 12.00 -12.25
N ASP A 246 1.77 12.91 -13.12
CA ASP A 246 0.56 13.72 -12.88
C ASP A 246 -0.71 12.86 -12.75
N VAL A 247 -0.71 11.71 -13.44
CA VAL A 247 -1.77 10.71 -13.40
C VAL A 247 -1.14 9.34 -13.24
N ALA A 248 -1.46 8.64 -12.15
CA ALA A 248 -1.05 7.25 -11.97
C ALA A 248 -1.53 6.42 -13.18
N PRO A 249 -0.65 5.66 -13.85
CA PRO A 249 -1.02 4.90 -15.04
C PRO A 249 -2.15 3.92 -14.73
N ALA A 250 -3.02 3.70 -15.73
CA ALA A 250 -4.06 2.70 -15.63
C ALA A 250 -3.43 1.34 -15.29
N LYS A 251 -4.07 0.59 -14.39
CA LYS A 251 -3.55 -0.72 -13.98
C LYS A 251 -3.66 -1.69 -15.15
N ASN A 252 -2.62 -2.47 -15.38
CA ASN A 252 -2.63 -3.57 -16.34
C ASN A 252 -3.48 -4.76 -15.85
N GLU A 253 -3.68 -4.88 -14.54
CA GLU A 253 -4.47 -5.94 -13.91
C GLU A 253 -5.22 -5.39 -12.68
N ILE A 254 -6.43 -5.89 -12.45
CA ILE A 254 -7.23 -5.53 -11.27
C ILE A 254 -7.53 -6.78 -10.47
N ALA A 255 -6.93 -6.87 -9.29
CA ALA A 255 -7.11 -7.97 -8.37
C ALA A 255 -8.00 -7.59 -7.16
N CYS A 256 -8.90 -8.49 -6.79
CA CYS A 256 -9.52 -8.53 -5.48
C CYS A 256 -9.29 -9.91 -4.87
N THR A 257 -8.43 -9.97 -3.86
CA THR A 257 -8.04 -11.23 -3.22
C THR A 257 -8.00 -11.06 -1.71
N ARG A 258 -8.34 -12.12 -0.98
CA ARG A 258 -8.32 -12.12 0.49
C ARG A 258 -7.99 -13.51 1.02
N SER A 259 -7.16 -13.56 2.04
CA SER A 259 -7.14 -14.74 2.92
C SER A 259 -8.43 -14.78 3.73
N PHE A 260 -8.87 -15.97 4.11
CA PHE A 260 -10.06 -16.18 4.93
C PHE A 260 -9.72 -16.08 6.42
N GLY A 261 -10.66 -15.57 7.23
CA GLY A 261 -10.52 -15.54 8.69
C GLY A 261 -10.53 -16.94 9.31
N GLN A 262 -11.24 -17.87 8.68
CA GLN A 262 -11.25 -19.30 9.00
C GLN A 262 -11.05 -20.15 7.74
N PRO A 263 -10.54 -21.39 7.85
CA PRO A 263 -10.44 -22.27 6.70
C PRO A 263 -11.81 -22.51 6.06
N VAL A 264 -11.90 -22.30 4.76
CA VAL A 264 -13.10 -22.60 3.96
C VAL A 264 -12.96 -24.01 3.41
N THR A 265 -14.01 -24.82 3.52
CA THR A 265 -14.00 -26.22 3.07
C THR A 265 -15.13 -26.52 2.08
N GLN A 266 -16.16 -25.68 2.03
CA GLN A 266 -17.34 -25.90 1.21
C GLN A 266 -17.30 -25.07 -0.07
N LEU A 267 -17.78 -25.65 -1.17
CA LEU A 267 -17.89 -24.95 -2.46
C LEU A 267 -18.81 -23.72 -2.37
N LYS A 268 -19.91 -23.80 -1.61
CA LYS A 268 -20.86 -22.70 -1.43
C LYS A 268 -20.17 -21.44 -0.88
N GLU A 269 -19.39 -21.59 0.19
CA GLU A 269 -18.64 -20.50 0.82
C GLU A 269 -17.59 -19.90 -0.12
N LEU A 270 -16.95 -20.72 -0.95
CA LEU A 270 -16.02 -20.23 -1.99
C LEU A 270 -16.75 -19.43 -3.07
N ILE A 271 -17.91 -19.89 -3.52
CA ILE A 271 -18.75 -19.19 -4.50
C ILE A 271 -19.16 -17.82 -3.96
N GLU A 272 -19.58 -17.75 -2.69
CA GLU A 272 -19.91 -16.48 -2.04
C GLU A 272 -18.72 -15.52 -2.01
N ALA A 273 -17.54 -16.03 -1.59
CA ALA A 273 -16.33 -15.23 -1.50
C ALA A 273 -15.87 -14.70 -2.88
N VAL A 274 -15.79 -15.56 -3.90
CA VAL A 274 -15.34 -15.13 -5.24
C VAL A 274 -16.37 -14.27 -5.95
N SER A 275 -17.66 -14.45 -5.65
CA SER A 275 -18.71 -13.54 -6.13
C SER A 275 -18.51 -12.15 -5.56
N HIS A 276 -18.28 -12.05 -4.25
CA HIS A 276 -17.96 -10.78 -3.62
C HIS A 276 -16.71 -10.15 -4.23
N PHE A 277 -15.62 -10.90 -4.37
CA PHE A 277 -14.37 -10.40 -4.95
C PHE A 277 -14.52 -9.97 -6.41
N GLY A 278 -15.28 -10.73 -7.20
CA GLY A 278 -15.62 -10.40 -8.58
C GLY A 278 -16.36 -9.08 -8.65
N SER A 279 -17.42 -8.89 -7.86
CA SER A 279 -18.15 -7.61 -7.80
C SER A 279 -17.26 -6.43 -7.42
N ARG A 280 -16.41 -6.59 -6.40
CA ARG A 280 -15.46 -5.55 -5.98
C ARG A 280 -14.42 -5.25 -7.06
N ALA A 281 -13.98 -6.24 -7.82
CA ALA A 281 -13.07 -6.05 -8.93
C ALA A 281 -13.76 -5.31 -10.09
N SER A 282 -15.01 -5.64 -10.40
CA SER A 282 -15.81 -4.96 -11.42
C SER A 282 -16.08 -3.50 -11.08
N GLU A 283 -16.37 -3.15 -9.82
CA GLU A 283 -16.49 -1.75 -9.39
C GLU A 283 -15.20 -0.97 -9.66
N LYS A 284 -14.04 -1.55 -9.33
CA LYS A 284 -12.73 -0.92 -9.57
C LYS A 284 -12.43 -0.77 -11.05
N LEU A 285 -12.79 -1.79 -11.84
CA LEU A 285 -12.63 -1.79 -13.29
C LEU A 285 -13.44 -0.65 -13.92
N ARG A 286 -14.69 -0.45 -13.48
CA ARG A 286 -15.54 0.67 -13.93
C ARG A 286 -15.01 2.03 -13.49
N LYS A 287 -14.50 2.16 -12.25
CA LYS A 287 -13.87 3.40 -11.77
C LYS A 287 -12.60 3.77 -12.57
N GLN A 288 -11.87 2.79 -13.09
CA GLN A 288 -10.74 3.01 -13.99
C GLN A 288 -11.17 3.33 -15.43
N GLY A 289 -12.45 3.16 -15.78
CA GLY A 289 -12.92 3.30 -17.17
C GLY A 289 -12.44 2.18 -18.09
N SER A 290 -12.19 0.99 -17.55
CA SER A 290 -11.65 -0.15 -18.31
C SER A 290 -12.66 -1.29 -18.49
N GLN A 291 -12.34 -2.23 -19.37
CA GLN A 291 -13.03 -3.50 -19.56
C GLN A 291 -12.00 -4.64 -19.46
N ALA A 292 -12.42 -5.82 -19.02
CA ALA A 292 -11.54 -6.98 -18.89
C ALA A 292 -11.85 -8.02 -19.97
N GLY A 293 -10.82 -8.49 -20.67
CA GLY A 293 -10.91 -9.61 -21.62
C GLY A 293 -10.85 -10.98 -20.95
N GLN A 294 -10.33 -11.09 -19.73
CA GLN A 294 -10.18 -12.38 -19.05
C GLN A 294 -10.42 -12.28 -17.54
N VAL A 295 -10.94 -13.36 -16.95
CA VAL A 295 -11.14 -13.50 -15.51
C VAL A 295 -10.36 -14.70 -15.00
N LEU A 296 -9.37 -14.46 -14.16
CA LEU A 296 -8.67 -15.49 -13.42
C LEU A 296 -9.24 -15.60 -12.01
N ALA A 297 -9.59 -16.81 -11.59
CA ALA A 297 -9.90 -17.09 -10.19
C ALA A 297 -8.97 -18.18 -9.66
N PHE A 298 -8.58 -18.04 -8.40
CA PHE A 298 -7.68 -18.99 -7.75
C PHE A 298 -8.12 -19.30 -6.33
N ILE A 299 -7.74 -20.49 -5.86
CA ILE A 299 -7.91 -20.96 -4.48
C ILE A 299 -6.64 -21.67 -4.02
N HIS A 300 -6.24 -21.50 -2.76
CA HIS A 300 -5.12 -22.25 -2.20
C HIS A 300 -5.17 -22.45 -0.69
N THR A 301 -4.50 -23.51 -0.22
CA THR A 301 -4.25 -23.82 1.19
C THR A 301 -3.14 -22.95 1.78
N SER A 302 -2.99 -22.98 3.10
CA SER A 302 -1.95 -22.20 3.79
C SER A 302 -0.63 -22.96 3.75
N PRO A 303 0.48 -22.36 3.23
CA PRO A 303 1.79 -23.00 3.27
C PRO A 303 2.34 -23.14 4.71
N PHE A 304 1.75 -22.44 5.68
CA PHE A 304 2.15 -22.50 7.09
C PHE A 304 1.50 -23.68 7.85
N ARG A 305 0.44 -24.31 7.31
CA ARG A 305 -0.18 -25.50 7.91
C ARG A 305 0.44 -26.77 7.36
N ARG A 306 1.67 -27.08 7.79
CA ARG A 306 2.46 -28.21 7.25
C ARG A 306 1.79 -29.59 7.42
N HIS A 307 0.92 -29.73 8.42
CA HIS A 307 0.18 -30.97 8.67
C HIS A 307 -1.11 -31.11 7.83
N ASP A 308 -1.55 -30.03 7.17
CA ASP A 308 -2.70 -30.06 6.27
C ASP A 308 -2.27 -30.52 4.87
N LYS A 309 -3.19 -31.18 4.16
CA LYS A 309 -3.04 -31.44 2.72
C LYS A 309 -2.89 -30.10 1.98
N GLN A 310 -1.89 -30.00 1.12
CA GLN A 310 -1.61 -28.79 0.34
C GLN A 310 -2.26 -28.84 -1.03
N TYR A 311 -2.86 -27.73 -1.44
CA TYR A 311 -3.48 -27.58 -2.75
C TYR A 311 -3.45 -26.11 -3.18
N SER A 312 -3.14 -25.88 -4.45
CA SER A 312 -3.20 -24.57 -5.09
C SER A 312 -3.62 -24.76 -6.54
N ARG A 313 -4.62 -24.00 -6.97
CA ARG A 313 -5.08 -24.02 -8.37
C ARG A 313 -5.59 -22.64 -8.77
N SER A 314 -5.24 -22.23 -9.98
CA SER A 314 -5.77 -21.07 -10.67
C SER A 314 -6.38 -21.51 -12.00
N ILE A 315 -7.48 -20.87 -12.39
CA ILE A 315 -8.14 -21.09 -13.68
C ILE A 315 -8.48 -19.72 -14.27
N THR A 316 -8.13 -19.54 -15.54
CA THR A 316 -8.45 -18.35 -16.33
C THR A 316 -9.56 -18.68 -17.31
N ILE A 317 -10.60 -17.85 -17.31
CA ILE A 317 -11.72 -17.92 -18.24
C ILE A 317 -11.61 -16.72 -19.17
N PRO A 318 -11.35 -16.93 -20.48
CA PRO A 318 -11.44 -15.85 -21.45
C PRO A 318 -12.90 -15.43 -21.60
N LEU A 319 -13.13 -14.12 -21.65
CA LEU A 319 -14.44 -13.56 -21.93
C LEU A 319 -14.56 -13.40 -23.43
N ARG A 320 -15.69 -13.81 -23.99
CA ARG A 320 -15.95 -13.66 -25.42
C ARG A 320 -15.81 -12.20 -25.87
N ARG A 321 -16.36 -11.28 -25.07
CA ARG A 321 -16.26 -9.83 -25.25
C ARG A 321 -15.69 -9.21 -23.99
N PRO A 322 -14.71 -8.30 -24.10
CA PRO A 322 -14.27 -7.52 -22.97
C PRO A 322 -15.44 -6.81 -22.30
N THR A 323 -15.53 -6.92 -20.98
CA THR A 323 -16.69 -6.39 -20.25
C THR A 323 -16.32 -5.85 -18.88
N CYS A 324 -17.16 -4.93 -18.39
CA CYS A 324 -17.15 -4.47 -17.01
C CYS A 324 -18.46 -4.82 -16.27
N ASP A 325 -19.30 -5.68 -16.87
CA ASP A 325 -20.53 -6.18 -16.25
C ASP A 325 -20.20 -7.12 -15.09
N THR A 326 -20.70 -6.77 -13.91
CA THR A 326 -20.50 -7.53 -12.67
C THR A 326 -21.03 -8.96 -12.78
N ALA A 327 -22.18 -9.18 -13.42
CA ALA A 327 -22.79 -10.50 -13.52
C ALA A 327 -21.95 -11.44 -14.39
N LEU A 328 -21.45 -10.97 -15.53
CA LEU A 328 -20.59 -11.77 -16.42
C LEU A 328 -19.25 -12.10 -15.77
N ILE A 329 -18.63 -11.12 -15.10
CA ILE A 329 -17.36 -11.32 -14.38
C ILE A 329 -17.55 -12.33 -13.23
N VAL A 330 -18.61 -12.18 -12.44
CA VAL A 330 -18.93 -13.10 -11.34
C VAL A 330 -19.23 -14.51 -11.86
N GLN A 331 -19.98 -14.63 -12.95
CA GLN A 331 -20.26 -15.92 -13.58
C GLN A 331 -18.98 -16.64 -14.01
N ALA A 332 -18.06 -15.93 -14.67
CA ALA A 332 -16.75 -16.46 -15.06
C ALA A 332 -15.90 -16.86 -13.84
N ALA A 333 -15.86 -16.04 -12.80
CA ALA A 333 -15.14 -16.35 -11.56
C ALA A 333 -15.71 -17.59 -10.85
N VAL A 334 -17.04 -17.73 -10.80
CA VAL A 334 -17.72 -18.90 -10.24
C VAL A 334 -17.44 -20.16 -11.06
N MET A 335 -17.43 -20.06 -12.40
CA MET A 335 -17.05 -21.17 -13.27
C MET A 335 -15.62 -21.64 -13.00
N ALA A 336 -14.67 -20.70 -12.93
CA ALA A 336 -13.28 -20.97 -12.61
C ALA A 336 -13.12 -21.66 -11.24
N VAL A 337 -13.79 -21.17 -10.21
CA VAL A 337 -13.69 -21.75 -8.86
C VAL A 337 -14.36 -23.11 -8.75
N LYS A 338 -15.49 -23.34 -9.43
CA LYS A 338 -16.11 -24.67 -9.51
C LYS A 338 -15.18 -25.69 -10.14
N ALA A 339 -14.46 -25.32 -11.20
CA ALA A 339 -13.49 -26.18 -11.86
C ALA A 339 -12.19 -26.37 -11.03
N ALA A 340 -11.81 -25.38 -10.22
CA ALA A 340 -10.63 -25.46 -9.36
C ALA A 340 -10.90 -26.16 -8.03
N PHE A 341 -12.15 -26.26 -7.59
CA PHE A 341 -12.51 -26.80 -6.29
C PHE A 341 -12.24 -28.30 -6.19
N LYS A 342 -11.60 -28.71 -5.09
CA LYS A 342 -11.45 -30.10 -4.71
C LYS A 342 -11.84 -30.27 -3.23
N PRO A 343 -12.76 -31.20 -2.90
CA PRO A 343 -13.15 -31.43 -1.51
C PRO A 343 -11.99 -32.02 -0.70
N GLY A 344 -12.05 -31.86 0.63
CA GLY A 344 -11.06 -32.41 1.57
C GLY A 344 -9.81 -31.54 1.78
N PHE A 345 -9.86 -30.26 1.40
CA PHE A 345 -8.80 -29.29 1.62
C PHE A 345 -9.28 -28.10 2.46
N ASN A 346 -8.38 -27.59 3.29
CA ASN A 346 -8.61 -26.42 4.14
C ASN A 346 -8.15 -25.16 3.40
N PHE A 347 -9.00 -24.61 2.53
CA PHE A 347 -8.65 -23.42 1.76
C PHE A 347 -8.45 -22.22 2.69
N SER A 348 -7.39 -21.46 2.43
CA SER A 348 -6.98 -20.33 3.27
C SER A 348 -7.12 -18.99 2.57
N LYS A 349 -7.26 -18.99 1.24
CA LYS A 349 -7.32 -17.80 0.41
C LYS A 349 -7.96 -18.10 -0.93
N ALA A 350 -8.70 -17.13 -1.43
CA ALA A 350 -9.17 -17.09 -2.80
C ALA A 350 -9.05 -15.66 -3.36
N GLY A 351 -9.18 -15.54 -4.67
CA GLY A 351 -9.14 -14.25 -5.33
C GLY A 351 -9.66 -14.29 -6.75
N VAL A 352 -10.07 -13.10 -7.21
CA VAL A 352 -10.43 -12.83 -8.61
C VAL A 352 -9.47 -11.77 -9.14
N MET A 353 -8.93 -12.02 -10.31
CA MET A 353 -8.06 -11.12 -11.06
C MET A 353 -8.67 -10.89 -12.44
N LEU A 354 -8.79 -9.62 -12.80
CA LEU A 354 -9.21 -9.17 -14.11
C LEU A 354 -7.95 -8.86 -14.92
N LEU A 355 -7.80 -9.56 -16.02
CA LEU A 355 -6.64 -9.51 -16.90
C LEU A 355 -7.06 -9.02 -18.28
N ASP A 356 -6.07 -8.71 -19.11
CA ASP A 356 -6.29 -8.20 -20.48
C ASP A 356 -7.19 -6.97 -20.44
N LEU A 357 -6.75 -5.97 -19.66
CA LEU A 357 -7.51 -4.75 -19.44
C LEU A 357 -7.34 -3.81 -20.61
N GLN A 358 -8.47 -3.36 -21.15
CA GLN A 358 -8.54 -2.40 -22.23
C GLN A 358 -9.36 -1.18 -21.82
N ASP A 359 -9.06 -0.04 -22.45
CA ASP A 359 -9.84 1.17 -22.26
C ASP A 359 -11.28 0.96 -22.79
N ALA A 360 -12.29 1.41 -22.04
CA ALA A 360 -13.69 1.21 -22.42
C ALA A 360 -14.09 1.97 -23.70
N SER A 361 -13.29 2.95 -24.14
CA SER A 361 -13.45 3.63 -25.43
C SER A 361 -13.05 2.74 -26.63
N VAL A 362 -12.23 1.71 -26.39
CA VAL A 362 -11.81 0.77 -27.44
C VAL A 362 -12.85 -0.35 -27.53
N GLN A 363 -13.63 -0.34 -28.61
CA GLN A 363 -14.60 -1.39 -28.91
C GLN A 363 -14.12 -2.24 -30.08
N GLN A 364 -13.66 -3.46 -29.78
CA GLN A 364 -13.48 -4.47 -30.80
C GLN A 364 -14.86 -4.96 -31.25
N ARG A 365 -15.19 -4.74 -32.53
CA ARG A 365 -16.43 -5.25 -33.12
C ARG A 365 -16.25 -6.71 -33.52
N GLU A 366 -17.30 -7.49 -33.35
CA GLU A 366 -17.40 -8.85 -33.87
C GLU A 366 -18.27 -8.85 -35.14
N LEU A 367 -18.08 -9.85 -36.01
CA LEU A 367 -19.08 -10.16 -37.02
C LEU A 367 -20.37 -10.55 -36.29
N ALA A 368 -21.50 -9.92 -36.63
CA ALA A 368 -22.77 -10.10 -35.91
C ALA A 368 -23.36 -11.51 -36.14
N LEU A 369 -22.86 -12.49 -35.38
CA LEU A 369 -23.33 -13.88 -35.40
C LEU A 369 -24.47 -14.13 -34.39
N ASP A 370 -24.76 -13.16 -33.51
CA ASP A 370 -25.89 -13.15 -32.57
C ASP A 370 -26.26 -11.72 -32.15
N ASP A 371 -27.43 -11.55 -31.51
CA ASP A 371 -27.95 -10.27 -30.99
C ASP A 371 -27.12 -9.70 -29.84
N GLY A 372 -26.17 -10.47 -29.29
CA GLY A 372 -25.37 -10.10 -28.13
C GLY A 372 -26.19 -9.96 -26.83
N PRO A 373 -25.51 -9.88 -25.67
CA PRO A 373 -26.19 -9.51 -24.43
C PRO A 373 -26.67 -8.05 -24.50
N PRO A 374 -27.82 -7.72 -23.86
CA PRO A 374 -28.30 -6.35 -23.81
C PRO A 374 -27.29 -5.44 -23.12
N ASP A 375 -27.24 -4.17 -23.53
CA ASP A 375 -26.39 -3.17 -22.89
C ASP A 375 -26.84 -2.93 -21.44
N ARG A 376 -26.02 -3.39 -20.49
CA ARG A 376 -26.26 -3.26 -19.05
C ARG A 376 -25.46 -2.14 -18.41
N ARG A 377 -24.85 -1.23 -19.17
CA ARG A 377 -24.07 -0.10 -18.61
C ARG A 377 -24.87 0.74 -17.63
N VAL A 378 -26.11 1.09 -17.98
CA VAL A 378 -27.00 1.88 -17.11
C VAL A 378 -27.32 1.14 -15.81
N LEU A 379 -27.56 -0.18 -15.89
CA LEU A 379 -27.78 -1.03 -14.72
C LEU A 379 -26.55 -1.04 -13.81
N MET A 380 -25.36 -1.26 -14.36
CA MET A 380 -24.11 -1.30 -13.58
C MET A 380 -23.83 0.05 -12.90
N GLN A 381 -24.02 1.17 -13.60
CA GLN A 381 -23.88 2.50 -13.02
C GLN A 381 -24.91 2.76 -11.92
N THR A 382 -26.12 2.23 -12.06
CA THR A 382 -27.18 2.36 -11.05
C THR A 382 -26.82 1.56 -9.80
N LEU A 383 -26.33 0.33 -9.97
CA LEU A 383 -25.84 -0.50 -8.86
C LEU A 383 -24.70 0.20 -8.10
N ASP A 384 -23.74 0.80 -8.82
CA ASP A 384 -22.65 1.54 -8.21
C ASP A 384 -23.16 2.75 -7.43
N ARG A 385 -24.07 3.55 -8.03
CA ARG A 385 -24.69 4.71 -7.38
C ARG A 385 -25.47 4.34 -6.12
N LEU A 386 -26.19 3.22 -6.12
CA LEU A 386 -26.92 2.74 -4.94
C LEU A 386 -25.94 2.35 -3.83
N ASN A 387 -24.87 1.63 -4.16
CA ASN A 387 -23.84 1.24 -3.19
C ASN A 387 -23.00 2.42 -2.69
N ASP A 388 -22.76 3.44 -3.50
CA ASP A 388 -22.07 4.66 -3.08
C ASP A 388 -22.97 5.51 -2.15
N ARG A 389 -24.30 5.56 -2.39
CA ARG A 389 -25.24 6.34 -1.58
C ARG A 389 -25.66 5.65 -0.27
N TYR A 390 -25.98 4.36 -0.32
CA TYR A 390 -26.56 3.62 0.81
C TYR A 390 -25.56 2.73 1.54
N GLY A 391 -24.30 2.75 1.12
CA GLY A 391 -23.22 1.97 1.71
C GLY A 391 -22.87 0.73 0.89
N ARG A 392 -21.60 0.34 1.01
CA ARG A 392 -21.04 -0.76 0.21
C ARG A 392 -21.74 -2.07 0.53
N GLY A 393 -22.27 -2.72 -0.50
CA GLY A 393 -22.97 -4.00 -0.37
C GLY A 393 -24.45 -3.87 -0.02
N ALA A 394 -25.01 -2.66 -0.05
CA ALA A 394 -26.46 -2.44 0.03
C ALA A 394 -27.21 -3.19 -1.08
N VAL A 395 -26.62 -3.25 -2.28
CA VAL A 395 -27.07 -4.13 -3.37
C VAL A 395 -25.91 -5.00 -3.81
N ALA A 396 -26.11 -6.31 -3.81
CA ALA A 396 -25.11 -7.31 -4.16
C ALA A 396 -25.68 -8.38 -5.09
N MET A 397 -24.80 -9.11 -5.77
CA MET A 397 -25.19 -10.29 -6.54
C MET A 397 -25.73 -11.36 -5.60
N ALA A 398 -26.83 -12.02 -5.97
CA ALA A 398 -27.44 -13.07 -5.13
C ALA A 398 -26.45 -14.20 -4.76
N SER A 399 -25.49 -14.50 -5.65
CA SER A 399 -24.44 -15.50 -5.39
C SER A 399 -23.45 -15.12 -4.30
N THR A 400 -23.46 -13.86 -3.82
CA THR A 400 -22.67 -13.39 -2.68
C THR A 400 -23.26 -13.83 -1.32
N GLY A 401 -24.47 -14.39 -1.31
CA GLY A 401 -25.15 -14.85 -0.10
C GLY A 401 -25.73 -13.71 0.74
N GLU A 402 -26.53 -14.06 1.76
CA GLU A 402 -27.19 -13.10 2.66
C GLU A 402 -26.19 -12.28 3.48
N SER A 403 -26.50 -11.00 3.68
CA SER A 403 -25.64 -10.03 4.38
C SER A 403 -25.56 -10.27 5.89
N ASP A 404 -26.57 -10.92 6.49
CA ASP A 404 -26.79 -10.97 7.95
C ASP A 404 -26.26 -12.25 8.64
N GLY A 405 -25.58 -13.15 7.92
CA GLY A 405 -24.99 -14.37 8.50
C GLY A 405 -23.48 -14.29 8.79
N PRO A 406 -22.95 -15.12 9.72
CA PRO A 406 -21.51 -15.23 9.94
C PRO A 406 -20.84 -15.86 8.71
N ARG A 407 -20.10 -15.06 7.94
CA ARG A 407 -19.36 -15.53 6.77
C ARG A 407 -17.96 -15.96 7.19
N PRO A 408 -17.58 -17.25 7.12
CA PRO A 408 -16.27 -17.74 7.58
C PRO A 408 -15.10 -17.16 6.77
N TRP A 409 -15.39 -16.71 5.55
CA TRP A 409 -14.45 -16.03 4.67
C TRP A 409 -14.28 -14.53 4.96
N ARG A 410 -15.09 -13.94 5.85
CA ARG A 410 -14.95 -12.53 6.26
C ARG A 410 -13.65 -12.34 7.01
N MET A 411 -13.11 -11.13 6.89
CA MET A 411 -11.85 -10.79 7.51
C MET A 411 -11.94 -10.81 9.04
N ARG A 412 -10.96 -11.43 9.70
CA ARG A 412 -10.78 -11.28 11.15
C ARG A 412 -10.24 -9.89 11.46
N GLN A 413 -10.99 -9.15 12.28
CA GLN A 413 -10.68 -7.79 12.72
C GLN A 413 -11.04 -7.64 14.21
N SER A 414 -10.68 -8.63 15.04
CA SER A 414 -11.09 -8.71 16.45
C SER A 414 -10.53 -7.59 17.33
N LEU A 415 -9.45 -6.94 16.89
CA LEU A 415 -8.76 -5.88 17.61
C LEU A 415 -8.90 -4.53 16.89
N LYS A 416 -9.95 -4.37 16.07
CA LYS A 416 -10.19 -3.13 15.31
C LYS A 416 -10.73 -2.05 16.25
N THR A 417 -10.15 -0.86 16.14
CA THR A 417 -10.64 0.33 16.84
C THR A 417 -11.89 0.92 16.16
N PRO A 418 -12.65 1.77 16.87
CA PRO A 418 -13.75 2.52 16.27
C PRO A 418 -13.33 3.32 15.04
N GLU A 419 -14.27 3.58 14.12
CA GLU A 419 -14.06 4.36 12.90
C GLU A 419 -14.23 5.86 13.17
N TYR A 420 -13.32 6.41 13.98
CA TYR A 420 -13.44 7.75 14.59
C TYR A 420 -13.75 8.90 13.63
N THR A 421 -13.27 8.84 12.39
CA THR A 421 -13.43 9.93 11.41
C THR A 421 -14.49 9.66 10.33
N THR A 422 -14.99 8.43 10.23
CA THR A 422 -15.89 8.02 9.14
C THR A 422 -17.22 7.48 9.63
N ARG A 423 -17.42 7.34 10.95
CA ARG A 423 -18.69 6.91 11.54
C ARG A 423 -19.05 7.78 12.74
N TRP A 424 -20.19 8.46 12.66
CA TRP A 424 -20.69 9.37 13.71
C TRP A 424 -20.82 8.72 15.09
N ALA A 425 -21.27 7.46 15.15
CA ALA A 425 -21.43 6.72 16.40
C ALA A 425 -20.09 6.43 17.11
N ASP A 426 -18.98 6.47 16.36
CA ASP A 426 -17.65 6.09 16.81
C ASP A 426 -16.80 7.32 17.18
N VAL A 427 -17.34 8.54 17.01
CA VAL A 427 -16.67 9.79 17.37
C VAL A 427 -16.42 9.81 18.89
N PRO A 428 -15.17 10.06 19.35
CA PRO A 428 -14.88 10.09 20.78
C PRO A 428 -15.72 11.15 21.50
N ARG A 429 -16.30 10.76 22.63
CA ARG A 429 -17.03 11.68 23.52
C ARG A 429 -16.05 12.24 24.54
N VAL A 430 -15.98 13.57 24.63
CA VAL A 430 -15.27 14.23 25.73
C VAL A 430 -16.16 14.14 26.95
N LEU A 431 -15.72 13.40 27.97
CA LEU A 431 -16.35 13.43 29.29
C LEU A 431 -15.86 14.72 29.97
N ALA A 432 -16.81 15.60 30.30
CA ALA A 432 -16.56 16.86 30.98
C ALA A 432 -16.20 16.63 32.46
#